data_AF-A0A4Q9KWL4-F1
#
_entry.id   AF-A0A4Q9KWL4-F1
#
_cell.length_a   1.000
_cell.length_b   1.000
_cell.length_c   1.000
_cell.angle_alpha   90.00
_cell.angle_beta   90.00
_cell.angle_gamma   90.00
#
_symmetry.space_group_name_H-M   'P 1'
#
loop_
_entity.id
_entity.type
_entity.pdbx_description
1 polymer ?
#
loop_
_entity_poly.entity_id
_entity_poly.type
_entity_poly.pdbx_seq_one_letter_code
_entity_poly.pdbx_strand_id
1 'polypeptide(L)'
;MHEVFTNTISSAIIYGKNSSLFFMVVLLIVGLKVESRMVFHLYDENECKTTDIDCYKREDIEHSRFIEKKFNCYQHNNCFRCKKIIIEKSKDFPLKFKSVAGEETDVHVFIRREVVTYDDFSYFIRILMNTSELNESLRIEKFLMIVNIIDIFEFEKNKNYCRFIRRILLSTIFSNQINDTKYGSCVQKGVSISFLKILFCEFIKIYMFDKKFFAQKISEDEITNILKHSFDINSMSKIKFIYFRSNLLAKIDRCLILNPEFKYSLKTIFQKVRIQKIFVKSHDSLNHVSYDTQYLLFSNAQVLYFYSWQDMTFFESLARNFILQNIESIYFFYYHFLSFSESFFNNLKSLKNIYLIDSYSNGIENLDKIYPYIQNMISPLYFEIKSKKNIDNFVTMNTNEPYIFENIDKNSLLTSNESLITPFEFKTKQYQTYFFSTIQFDSSVFRFSFSVLNSSHIAKEISIIIQNIYIKGFIIENAGIYKNIRKICIWDSTLTNKFLADILIFPNLEDINISSCKVLSGQKILYKRHENMKILFLCDTFIDNSKEIIDFVNCMP
;
A
#
# COMPACT_ATOMS: atom_id res chain seq x y z
N MET A 1 -46.21 -6.78 2.78
CA MET A 1 -45.22 -5.68 2.91
C MET A 1 -45.88 -4.36 3.28
N HIS A 2 -46.96 -3.91 2.60
CA HIS A 2 -47.65 -2.65 2.88
C HIS A 2 -48.38 -2.60 4.25
N GLU A 3 -48.98 -3.71 4.69
CA GLU A 3 -49.73 -3.81 5.97
C GLU A 3 -48.83 -3.94 7.22
N VAL A 4 -47.73 -4.68 7.11
CA VAL A 4 -46.79 -4.87 8.23
C VAL A 4 -46.04 -3.55 8.52
N PHE A 5 -45.73 -2.77 7.48
CA PHE A 5 -45.07 -1.46 7.63
C PHE A 5 -46.00 -0.35 8.13
N THR A 6 -47.28 -0.35 7.73
CA THR A 6 -48.24 0.66 8.23
C THR A 6 -48.54 0.49 9.72
N ASN A 7 -48.62 -0.75 10.20
CA ASN A 7 -48.89 -1.03 11.61
C ASN A 7 -47.69 -0.81 12.56
N THR A 8 -46.46 -0.93 12.04
CA THR A 8 -45.24 -0.67 12.84
C THR A 8 -44.96 0.83 12.97
N ILE A 9 -45.41 1.64 12.00
CA ILE A 9 -45.23 3.10 11.99
C ILE A 9 -46.37 3.82 12.74
N SER A 10 -47.60 3.29 12.73
CA SER A 10 -48.74 3.91 13.42
C SER A 10 -48.64 3.87 14.95
N SER A 11 -47.85 2.95 15.51
CA SER A 11 -47.71 2.76 16.97
C SER A 11 -46.52 3.49 17.59
N ALA A 12 -45.64 4.11 16.78
CA ALA A 12 -44.47 4.83 17.25
C ALA A 12 -44.66 6.35 17.06
N ILE A 13 -45.44 6.96 17.95
CA ILE A 13 -45.45 8.42 18.15
C ILE A 13 -44.05 8.78 18.69
N ILE A 14 -43.17 9.30 17.84
CA ILE A 14 -41.80 9.67 18.24
C ILE A 14 -41.56 11.15 17.93
N TYR A 15 -41.73 11.98 18.96
CA TYR A 15 -41.32 13.37 18.98
C TYR A 15 -39.79 13.49 19.11
N GLY A 16 -39.19 14.39 18.33
CA GLY A 16 -37.82 14.93 18.51
C GLY A 16 -36.67 14.04 17.98
N LYS A 17 -35.69 14.67 17.30
CA LYS A 17 -34.43 14.10 16.77
C LYS A 17 -34.49 12.97 15.71
N ASN A 18 -35.62 12.30 15.51
CA ASN A 18 -35.73 11.07 14.69
C ASN A 18 -36.15 11.24 13.22
N SER A 19 -36.27 12.47 12.73
CA SER A 19 -36.83 12.77 11.42
C SER A 19 -35.83 12.64 10.25
N SER A 20 -34.52 12.72 10.49
CA SER A 20 -33.46 12.40 9.52
C SER A 20 -33.46 10.92 9.14
N LEU A 21 -33.81 10.07 10.12
CA LEU A 21 -33.91 8.63 9.96
C LEU A 21 -35.19 8.22 9.20
N PHE A 22 -36.33 8.86 9.48
CA PHE A 22 -37.52 8.73 8.64
C PHE A 22 -37.20 9.19 7.21
N PHE A 23 -36.43 10.25 7.04
CA PHE A 23 -35.98 10.74 5.73
C PHE A 23 -35.05 9.77 4.99
N MET A 24 -34.07 9.16 5.66
CA MET A 24 -33.18 8.15 5.07
C MET A 24 -33.92 6.86 4.73
N VAL A 25 -34.88 6.44 5.58
CA VAL A 25 -35.73 5.28 5.35
C VAL A 25 -36.73 5.55 4.23
N VAL A 26 -37.34 6.74 4.17
CA VAL A 26 -38.21 7.17 3.06
C VAL A 26 -37.39 7.32 1.77
N LEU A 27 -36.17 7.87 1.78
CA LEU A 27 -35.30 7.94 0.59
C LEU A 27 -34.80 6.55 0.15
N LEU A 28 -34.55 5.61 1.07
CA LEU A 28 -34.15 4.23 0.78
C LEU A 28 -35.33 3.35 0.32
N ILE A 29 -36.55 3.61 0.80
CA ILE A 29 -37.77 2.84 0.49
C ILE A 29 -38.53 3.44 -0.72
N VAL A 30 -38.51 4.76 -0.91
CA VAL A 30 -39.19 5.48 -2.01
C VAL A 30 -38.26 5.73 -3.21
N GLY A 31 -36.94 5.70 -3.02
CA GLY A 31 -36.01 6.39 -3.92
C GLY A 31 -35.37 5.66 -5.09
N LEU A 32 -35.69 4.41 -5.47
CA LEU A 32 -35.07 3.82 -6.67
C LEU A 32 -36.07 3.33 -7.71
N LYS A 33 -36.83 4.32 -8.19
CA LYS A 33 -37.15 4.43 -9.61
C LYS A 33 -36.96 5.88 -10.05
N VAL A 34 -35.80 6.19 -10.61
CA VAL A 34 -35.56 7.51 -11.19
C VAL A 34 -35.17 7.28 -12.65
N GLU A 35 -35.97 7.82 -13.56
CA GLU A 35 -35.69 7.85 -14.99
C GLU A 35 -34.62 8.91 -15.34
N SER A 36 -34.09 9.63 -14.34
CA SER A 36 -33.03 10.64 -14.41
C SER A 36 -31.91 10.37 -13.39
N ARG A 37 -30.75 11.00 -13.60
CA ARG A 37 -29.54 10.82 -12.76
C ARG A 37 -29.72 11.54 -11.41
N MET A 38 -29.35 10.89 -10.31
CA MET A 38 -29.41 11.48 -8.96
C MET A 38 -28.04 11.97 -8.51
N VAL A 39 -27.98 13.17 -7.94
CA VAL A 39 -26.73 13.77 -7.45
C VAL A 39 -26.92 14.23 -6.01
N PHE A 40 -26.35 13.49 -5.06
CA PHE A 40 -26.30 13.87 -3.66
C PHE A 40 -25.11 14.80 -3.41
N HIS A 41 -25.36 15.95 -2.80
CA HIS A 41 -24.36 16.93 -2.42
C HIS A 41 -24.18 16.88 -0.90
N LEU A 42 -23.07 16.30 -0.43
CA LEU A 42 -22.72 16.26 0.99
C LEU A 42 -21.83 17.45 1.34
N TYR A 43 -22.34 18.42 2.11
CA TYR A 43 -21.64 19.68 2.42
C TYR A 43 -21.45 19.90 3.92
N ASP A 44 -20.49 20.74 4.30
CA ASP A 44 -20.18 21.09 5.69
C ASP A 44 -20.48 22.58 5.93
N GLU A 45 -21.34 22.91 6.89
CA GLU A 45 -21.76 24.31 7.10
C GLU A 45 -20.69 25.18 7.75
N ASN A 46 -19.82 24.59 8.57
CA ASN A 46 -18.86 25.36 9.38
C ASN A 46 -17.72 25.97 8.55
N GLU A 47 -17.45 25.47 7.36
CA GLU A 47 -16.46 26.05 6.44
C GLU A 47 -17.05 27.14 5.53
N CYS A 48 -18.38 27.29 5.48
CA CYS A 48 -19.04 28.40 4.76
C CYS A 48 -19.06 29.71 5.58
N LYS A 49 -18.55 29.70 6.82
CA LYS A 49 -18.50 30.88 7.70
C LYS A 49 -17.21 31.69 7.58
N THR A 50 -16.21 31.19 6.86
CA THR A 50 -14.92 31.87 6.73
C THR A 50 -14.85 32.63 5.42
N THR A 51 -15.10 33.93 5.56
CA THR A 51 -14.47 35.06 4.83
C THR A 51 -14.56 35.04 3.31
N ASP A 52 -15.17 36.11 2.81
CA ASP A 52 -15.46 36.44 1.43
C ASP A 52 -16.57 35.59 0.83
N ILE A 53 -17.73 36.21 0.66
CA ILE A 53 -18.49 36.24 -0.60
C ILE A 53 -19.89 36.85 -0.34
N ASP A 54 -20.11 38.03 -0.91
CA ASP A 54 -21.41 38.69 -1.12
C ASP A 54 -22.41 37.89 -2.00
N CYS A 55 -22.29 36.56 -2.11
CA CYS A 55 -23.17 35.74 -2.96
C CYS A 55 -24.44 35.24 -2.26
N TYR A 56 -24.69 35.61 -1.00
CA TYR A 56 -25.94 35.25 -0.33
C TYR A 56 -26.91 36.42 -0.31
N LYS A 57 -27.53 36.70 -1.46
CA LYS A 57 -28.89 37.26 -1.39
C LYS A 57 -29.75 36.15 -0.77
N ARG A 58 -30.33 36.39 0.40
CA ARG A 58 -31.28 35.47 1.06
C ARG A 58 -32.43 35.04 0.15
N GLU A 59 -32.63 35.76 -0.94
CA GLU A 59 -33.64 35.54 -1.98
C GLU A 59 -33.30 34.39 -2.95
N ASP A 60 -32.04 33.94 -3.03
CA ASP A 60 -31.60 32.88 -3.96
C ASP A 60 -31.44 31.49 -3.31
N ILE A 61 -31.91 31.33 -2.06
CA ILE A 61 -31.83 30.08 -1.31
C ILE A 61 -33.06 29.23 -1.65
N GLU A 62 -32.97 28.39 -2.69
CA GLU A 62 -33.98 27.35 -2.92
C GLU A 62 -33.79 26.21 -1.90
N HIS A 63 -34.88 25.78 -1.27
CA HIS A 63 -34.86 24.59 -0.42
C HIS A 63 -34.77 23.35 -1.30
N SER A 64 -33.99 22.35 -0.87
CA SER A 64 -34.03 21.04 -1.55
C SER A 64 -35.48 20.56 -1.58
N ARG A 65 -36.04 20.41 -2.80
CA ARG A 65 -37.46 20.07 -3.04
C ARG A 65 -37.93 18.81 -2.31
N PHE A 66 -37.00 18.01 -1.80
CA PHE A 66 -37.25 16.76 -1.15
C PHE A 66 -37.23 16.83 0.38
N ILE A 67 -36.73 17.91 1.02
CA ILE A 67 -36.52 17.97 2.49
C ILE A 67 -37.32 19.13 3.12
N GLU A 68 -37.99 18.88 4.27
CA GLU A 68 -38.77 19.90 4.98
C GLU A 68 -37.93 21.13 5.40
N LYS A 69 -38.57 22.32 5.39
CA LYS A 69 -38.00 23.65 5.74
C LYS A 69 -37.21 23.71 7.07
N LYS A 70 -37.44 22.79 8.01
CA LYS A 70 -36.85 22.82 9.36
C LYS A 70 -35.42 22.27 9.46
N PHE A 71 -34.87 21.68 8.38
CA PHE A 71 -33.55 21.03 8.41
C PHE A 71 -32.41 21.87 7.83
N ASN A 72 -32.68 23.11 7.38
CA ASN A 72 -31.68 24.01 6.79
C ASN A 72 -30.83 23.35 5.67
N CYS A 73 -31.45 22.45 4.89
CA CYS A 73 -30.82 21.86 3.70
C CYS A 73 -31.02 22.80 2.50
N TYR A 74 -29.97 23.52 2.13
CA TYR A 74 -30.04 24.56 1.11
C TYR A 74 -29.45 24.09 -0.23
N GLN A 75 -30.12 24.44 -1.32
CA GLN A 75 -29.55 24.33 -2.66
C GLN A 75 -28.53 25.47 -2.82
N HIS A 76 -27.25 25.13 -3.01
CA HIS A 76 -26.19 26.12 -3.19
C HIS A 76 -25.83 26.21 -4.68
N ASN A 77 -25.73 27.44 -5.20
CA ASN A 77 -25.20 27.68 -6.56
C ASN A 77 -23.71 27.28 -6.66
N ASN A 78 -22.94 27.47 -5.58
CA ASN A 78 -21.54 27.04 -5.47
C ASN A 78 -21.31 26.36 -4.11
N CYS A 79 -20.83 25.11 -4.14
CA CYS A 79 -20.69 24.26 -2.96
C CYS A 79 -19.20 23.95 -2.72
N PHE A 80 -18.52 24.77 -1.92
CA PHE A 80 -17.11 24.58 -1.58
C PHE A 80 -16.94 23.27 -0.79
N ARG A 81 -16.00 22.41 -1.21
CA ARG A 81 -15.70 21.09 -0.59
C ARG A 81 -16.90 20.13 -0.43
N CYS A 82 -17.89 20.24 -1.31
CA CYS A 82 -19.01 19.29 -1.38
C CYS A 82 -18.56 17.93 -1.96
N LYS A 83 -18.79 16.83 -1.22
CA LYS A 83 -18.65 15.46 -1.77
C LYS A 83 -19.93 15.14 -2.54
N LYS A 84 -19.83 15.12 -3.87
CA LYS A 84 -20.93 14.71 -4.75
C LYS A 84 -20.94 13.19 -4.87
N ILE A 85 -22.08 12.58 -4.58
CA ILE A 85 -22.34 11.17 -4.88
C ILE A 85 -23.34 11.14 -6.02
N ILE A 86 -22.91 10.65 -7.17
CA ILE A 86 -23.74 10.56 -8.37
C ILE A 86 -24.19 9.10 -8.50
N ILE A 87 -25.50 8.90 -8.53
CA ILE A 87 -26.12 7.62 -8.85
C ILE A 87 -26.65 7.72 -10.28
N GLU A 88 -26.00 7.00 -11.19
CA GLU A 88 -26.40 6.91 -12.60
C GLU A 88 -27.44 5.81 -12.82
N LYS A 89 -28.24 5.95 -13.87
CA LYS A 89 -29.31 5.01 -14.28
C LYS A 89 -28.87 3.55 -14.13
N SER A 90 -29.44 2.82 -13.18
CA SER A 90 -29.34 1.36 -13.11
C SER A 90 -30.60 0.78 -13.74
N LYS A 91 -30.47 0.14 -14.92
CA LYS A 91 -31.58 -0.45 -15.68
C LYS A 91 -32.21 -1.69 -15.01
N ASP A 92 -31.61 -2.23 -13.96
CA ASP A 92 -31.96 -3.54 -13.40
C ASP A 92 -32.56 -3.47 -11.98
N PHE A 93 -33.67 -2.74 -11.80
CA PHE A 93 -34.43 -2.78 -10.54
C PHE A 93 -35.96 -2.83 -10.78
N PRO A 94 -36.69 -3.83 -10.23
CA PRO A 94 -38.08 -4.08 -10.64
C PRO A 94 -39.09 -3.49 -9.64
N LEU A 95 -39.32 -2.19 -9.67
CA LEU A 95 -40.58 -1.60 -9.15
C LEU A 95 -41.02 -0.46 -10.06
N LYS A 96 -42.24 -0.51 -10.60
CA LYS A 96 -42.84 0.53 -11.44
C LYS A 96 -43.81 1.39 -10.64
N PHE A 97 -43.56 2.70 -10.59
CA PHE A 97 -44.57 3.71 -10.25
C PHE A 97 -44.81 4.62 -11.46
N LYS A 98 -46.03 5.14 -11.59
CA LYS A 98 -46.42 6.08 -12.65
C LYS A 98 -45.80 7.44 -12.34
N SER A 99 -44.92 7.96 -13.20
CA SER A 99 -44.52 9.36 -13.15
C SER A 99 -45.67 10.23 -13.64
N VAL A 100 -45.92 11.34 -12.96
CA VAL A 100 -46.67 12.45 -13.55
C VAL A 100 -45.65 13.33 -14.25
N ALA A 101 -45.92 13.65 -15.51
CA ALA A 101 -45.01 14.26 -16.47
C ALA A 101 -44.29 15.51 -15.96
N GLY A 102 -43.02 15.66 -16.36
CA GLY A 102 -42.22 16.86 -16.20
C GLY A 102 -40.72 16.57 -16.37
N GLU A 103 -40.17 17.07 -17.47
CA GLU A 103 -38.77 17.09 -17.98
C GLU A 103 -37.64 16.44 -17.16
N GLU A 104 -36.83 15.63 -17.86
CA GLU A 104 -35.57 15.03 -17.40
C GLU A 104 -34.60 16.10 -16.87
N THR A 105 -34.60 16.30 -15.56
CA THR A 105 -33.58 17.05 -14.83
C THR A 105 -32.90 16.12 -13.83
N ASP A 106 -31.58 16.24 -13.69
CA ASP A 106 -30.82 15.55 -12.65
C ASP A 106 -31.46 15.88 -11.28
N VAL A 107 -31.77 14.84 -10.50
CA VAL A 107 -32.39 15.00 -9.19
C VAL A 107 -31.28 15.31 -8.17
N HIS A 108 -31.16 16.58 -7.79
CA HIS A 108 -30.16 17.04 -6.82
C HIS A 108 -30.70 16.99 -5.37
N VAL A 109 -29.96 16.33 -4.48
CA VAL A 109 -30.30 16.22 -3.05
C VAL A 109 -29.15 16.78 -2.21
N PHE A 110 -29.38 17.78 -1.38
CA PHE A 110 -28.35 18.43 -0.57
C PHE A 110 -28.46 17.97 0.89
N ILE A 111 -27.37 17.45 1.45
CA ILE A 111 -27.31 16.89 2.80
C ILE A 111 -26.12 17.49 3.54
N ARG A 112 -26.38 18.10 4.70
CA ARG A 112 -25.33 18.57 5.62
C ARG A 112 -24.67 17.37 6.32
N ARG A 113 -23.34 17.28 6.27
CA ARG A 113 -22.55 16.17 6.83
C ARG A 113 -22.79 15.95 8.32
N GLU A 114 -22.96 17.02 9.09
CA GLU A 114 -23.21 16.98 10.54
C GLU A 114 -24.58 16.41 10.93
N VAL A 115 -25.50 16.23 9.98
CA VAL A 115 -26.87 15.71 10.24
C VAL A 115 -26.90 14.18 10.36
N VAL A 116 -25.83 13.47 9.97
CA VAL A 116 -25.73 12.01 10.11
C VAL A 116 -24.69 11.69 11.18
N THR A 117 -25.15 11.47 12.41
CA THR A 117 -24.26 11.15 13.54
C THR A 117 -24.03 9.64 13.67
N TYR A 118 -22.99 9.25 14.43
CA TYR A 118 -22.77 7.84 14.80
C TYR A 118 -23.96 7.25 15.57
N ASP A 119 -24.70 8.08 16.32
CA ASP A 119 -25.89 7.65 17.05
C ASP A 119 -27.05 7.36 16.08
N ASP A 120 -27.22 8.16 15.02
CA ASP A 120 -28.19 7.89 13.95
C ASP A 120 -27.86 6.59 13.21
N PHE A 121 -26.57 6.33 12.97
CA PHE A 121 -26.11 5.05 12.43
C PHE A 121 -26.38 3.89 13.41
N SER A 122 -26.05 4.05 14.69
CA SER A 122 -26.28 3.02 15.71
C SER A 122 -27.76 2.70 15.87
N TYR A 123 -28.63 3.72 15.76
CA TYR A 123 -30.07 3.57 15.77
C TYR A 123 -30.60 2.91 14.50
N PHE A 124 -30.10 3.30 13.31
CA PHE A 124 -30.39 2.61 12.05
C PHE A 124 -30.00 1.13 12.10
N ILE A 125 -28.78 0.83 12.55
CA ILE A 125 -28.34 -0.54 12.79
C ILE A 125 -29.28 -1.23 13.78
N ARG A 126 -29.68 -0.59 14.87
CA ARG A 126 -30.62 -1.17 15.85
C ARG A 126 -31.98 -1.51 15.22
N ILE A 127 -32.51 -0.65 14.35
CA ILE A 127 -33.76 -0.91 13.61
C ILE A 127 -33.57 -2.09 12.65
N LEU A 128 -32.51 -2.08 11.83
CA LEU A 128 -32.21 -3.20 10.94
C LEU A 128 -32.01 -4.52 11.71
N MET A 129 -31.39 -4.45 12.88
CA MET A 129 -31.20 -5.57 13.79
C MET A 129 -32.53 -6.07 14.39
N ASN A 130 -33.60 -5.28 14.35
CA ASN A 130 -34.91 -5.65 14.88
C ASN A 130 -35.91 -6.04 13.77
N THR A 131 -35.57 -5.84 12.49
CA THR A 131 -36.40 -6.28 11.37
C THR A 131 -36.29 -7.80 11.19
N SER A 132 -37.40 -8.54 11.38
CA SER A 132 -37.45 -10.00 11.28
C SER A 132 -36.95 -10.55 9.93
N GLU A 133 -37.26 -9.86 8.82
CA GLU A 133 -36.82 -10.28 7.47
C GLU A 133 -35.28 -10.29 7.30
N LEU A 134 -34.54 -9.46 8.04
CA LEU A 134 -33.07 -9.46 8.03
C LEU A 134 -32.48 -10.59 8.88
N ASN A 135 -33.30 -11.25 9.70
CA ASN A 135 -32.88 -12.25 10.68
C ASN A 135 -33.10 -13.67 10.21
N GLU A 136 -34.02 -13.89 9.27
CA GLU A 136 -34.48 -15.24 8.94
C GLU A 136 -33.95 -15.73 7.57
N SER A 137 -33.90 -14.87 6.54
CA SER A 137 -33.31 -15.26 5.24
C SER A 137 -32.98 -14.04 4.35
N LEU A 138 -31.70 -13.69 4.24
CA LEU A 138 -31.27 -12.57 3.39
C LEU A 138 -30.73 -13.05 2.03
N ARG A 139 -31.52 -12.92 0.97
CA ARG A 139 -31.09 -13.22 -0.41
C ARG A 139 -29.86 -12.40 -0.82
N ILE A 140 -29.04 -12.97 -1.69
CA ILE A 140 -27.76 -12.38 -2.11
C ILE A 140 -27.91 -10.99 -2.74
N GLU A 141 -28.99 -10.71 -3.48
CA GLU A 141 -29.22 -9.40 -4.10
C GLU A 141 -29.43 -8.32 -3.04
N LYS A 142 -30.23 -8.62 -2.01
CA LYS A 142 -30.48 -7.72 -0.88
C LYS A 142 -29.21 -7.51 -0.04
N PHE A 143 -28.43 -8.56 0.17
CA PHE A 143 -27.12 -8.46 0.80
C PHE A 143 -26.20 -7.49 0.04
N LEU A 144 -26.10 -7.62 -1.28
CA LEU A 144 -25.26 -6.74 -2.11
C LEU A 144 -25.74 -5.28 -2.11
N MET A 145 -27.04 -5.03 -1.97
CA MET A 145 -27.56 -3.67 -1.78
C MET A 145 -27.11 -3.08 -0.45
N ILE A 146 -27.26 -3.85 0.64
CA ILE A 146 -26.87 -3.43 1.99
C ILE A 146 -25.36 -3.16 2.05
N VAL A 147 -24.54 -4.07 1.53
CA VAL A 147 -23.08 -3.91 1.44
C VAL A 147 -22.70 -2.61 0.73
N ASN A 148 -23.33 -2.31 -0.40
CA ASN A 148 -23.07 -1.07 -1.13
C ASN A 148 -23.38 0.19 -0.31
N ILE A 149 -24.54 0.22 0.33
CA ILE A 149 -24.96 1.35 1.15
C ILE A 149 -23.91 1.58 2.24
N ILE A 150 -23.53 0.52 2.96
CA ILE A 150 -22.56 0.62 4.05
C ILE A 150 -21.19 1.11 3.55
N ASP A 151 -20.73 0.61 2.41
CA ASP A 151 -19.45 0.99 1.83
C ASP A 151 -19.42 2.47 1.38
N ILE A 152 -20.50 2.98 0.78
CA ILE A 152 -20.63 4.38 0.33
C ILE A 152 -20.55 5.37 1.50
N PHE A 153 -21.20 5.05 2.62
CA PHE A 153 -21.31 5.96 3.75
C PHE A 153 -20.11 5.92 4.70
N GLU A 154 -19.13 5.04 4.47
CA GLU A 154 -17.85 4.98 5.20
C GLU A 154 -17.99 5.04 6.74
N PHE A 155 -19.00 4.36 7.29
CA PHE A 155 -19.34 4.44 8.72
C PHE A 155 -18.18 4.07 9.67
N GLU A 156 -18.28 4.56 10.92
CA GLU A 156 -17.31 4.25 11.97
C GLU A 156 -17.25 2.74 12.28
N LYS A 157 -16.03 2.20 12.20
CA LYS A 157 -15.75 0.76 12.25
C LYS A 157 -15.54 0.27 13.68
N ASN A 158 -16.61 0.24 14.47
CA ASN A 158 -16.56 -0.27 15.84
C ASN A 158 -17.27 -1.62 16.02
N LYS A 159 -17.37 -2.08 17.26
CA LYS A 159 -17.90 -3.40 17.61
C LYS A 159 -19.34 -3.61 17.10
N ASN A 160 -20.16 -2.57 17.09
CA ASN A 160 -21.54 -2.63 16.61
C ASN A 160 -21.59 -2.81 15.10
N TYR A 161 -20.73 -2.09 14.37
CA TYR A 161 -20.54 -2.27 12.94
C TYR A 161 -20.14 -3.72 12.61
N CYS A 162 -19.12 -4.28 13.27
CA CYS A 162 -18.71 -5.67 13.06
C CYS A 162 -19.83 -6.68 13.35
N ARG A 163 -20.61 -6.45 14.43
CA ARG A 163 -21.76 -7.30 14.78
C ARG A 163 -22.84 -7.28 13.70
N PHE A 164 -23.12 -6.10 13.16
CA PHE A 164 -24.08 -5.95 12.07
C PHE A 164 -23.62 -6.69 10.81
N ILE A 165 -22.36 -6.48 10.38
CA ILE A 165 -21.76 -7.20 9.25
C ILE A 165 -21.85 -8.71 9.44
N ARG A 166 -21.52 -9.20 10.65
CA ARG A 166 -21.64 -10.63 10.97
C ARG A 166 -23.08 -11.14 10.84
N ARG A 167 -24.06 -10.37 11.30
CA ARG A 167 -25.47 -10.78 11.24
C ARG A 167 -25.97 -10.88 9.81
N ILE A 168 -25.72 -9.87 8.97
CA ILE A 168 -26.12 -9.93 7.56
C ILE A 168 -25.42 -11.08 6.82
N LEU A 169 -24.16 -11.38 7.15
CA LEU A 169 -23.45 -12.54 6.62
C LEU A 169 -24.11 -13.86 7.02
N LEU A 170 -24.41 -14.04 8.32
CA LEU A 170 -25.10 -15.24 8.81
C LEU A 170 -26.45 -15.44 8.10
N SER A 171 -27.28 -14.39 8.04
CA SER A 171 -28.59 -14.45 7.37
C SER A 171 -28.47 -14.79 5.88
N THR A 172 -27.40 -14.34 5.21
CA THR A 172 -27.13 -14.69 3.81
C THR A 172 -26.59 -16.10 3.65
N ILE A 173 -25.72 -16.56 4.53
CA ILE A 173 -25.21 -17.95 4.56
C ILE A 173 -26.37 -18.94 4.70
N PHE A 174 -27.23 -18.74 5.71
CA PHE A 174 -28.40 -19.60 5.94
C PHE A 174 -29.39 -19.56 4.78
N SER A 175 -29.69 -18.37 4.23
CA SER A 175 -30.66 -18.25 3.13
C SER A 175 -30.20 -18.95 1.84
N ASN A 176 -28.89 -18.99 1.58
CA ASN A 176 -28.36 -19.61 0.37
C ASN A 176 -28.31 -21.14 0.46
N GLN A 177 -28.34 -21.72 1.68
CA GLN A 177 -28.46 -23.18 1.86
C GLN A 177 -29.85 -23.70 1.46
N ILE A 178 -30.88 -22.86 1.52
CA ILE A 178 -32.29 -23.25 1.33
C ILE A 178 -32.74 -23.04 -0.13
N ASN A 179 -32.19 -22.06 -0.84
CA ASN A 179 -32.57 -21.72 -2.21
C ASN A 179 -31.48 -22.14 -3.20
N ASP A 180 -31.40 -23.44 -3.47
CA ASP A 180 -30.82 -23.90 -4.73
C ASP A 180 -31.69 -23.37 -5.89
N THR A 181 -31.06 -22.96 -6.98
CA THR A 181 -31.69 -22.51 -8.24
C THR A 181 -32.15 -21.05 -8.31
N LYS A 182 -31.22 -20.19 -8.72
CA LYS A 182 -31.25 -19.48 -10.02
C LYS A 182 -30.01 -18.60 -10.07
N TYR A 183 -29.04 -18.98 -10.91
CA TYR A 183 -27.94 -18.11 -11.33
C TYR A 183 -28.51 -16.96 -12.18
N GLY A 184 -29.22 -16.03 -11.54
CA GLY A 184 -29.53 -14.74 -12.13
C GLY A 184 -28.24 -13.94 -12.26
N SER A 185 -28.08 -13.23 -13.38
CA SER A 185 -26.97 -12.32 -13.67
C SER A 185 -26.95 -11.13 -12.70
N CYS A 186 -26.65 -11.37 -11.43
CA CYS A 186 -26.45 -10.28 -10.48
C CYS A 186 -25.08 -9.64 -10.79
N VAL A 187 -25.11 -8.37 -11.20
CA VAL A 187 -23.96 -7.52 -11.52
C VAL A 187 -22.95 -7.58 -10.37
N GLN A 188 -21.69 -7.89 -10.69
CA GLN A 188 -20.60 -7.90 -9.72
C GLN A 188 -20.37 -6.48 -9.20
N LYS A 189 -20.07 -6.35 -7.91
CA LYS A 189 -19.92 -5.02 -7.29
C LYS A 189 -18.53 -4.85 -6.69
N GLY A 190 -17.90 -3.72 -7.06
CA GLY A 190 -16.68 -3.25 -6.40
C GLY A 190 -17.04 -2.60 -5.06
N VAL A 191 -16.34 -3.00 -4.00
CA VAL A 191 -16.41 -2.37 -2.68
C VAL A 191 -15.03 -1.88 -2.28
N SER A 192 -14.96 -0.91 -1.37
CA SER A 192 -13.68 -0.46 -0.83
C SER A 192 -12.96 -1.62 -0.14
N ILE A 193 -11.64 -1.71 -0.35
CA ILE A 193 -10.82 -2.74 0.32
C ILE A 193 -10.94 -2.64 1.85
N SER A 194 -11.16 -1.41 2.33
CA SER A 194 -11.37 -1.09 3.74
C SER A 194 -12.62 -1.76 4.34
N PHE A 195 -13.72 -1.80 3.58
CA PHE A 195 -14.92 -2.55 3.94
C PHE A 195 -14.71 -4.05 3.76
N LEU A 196 -14.10 -4.43 2.63
CA LEU A 196 -13.89 -5.83 2.26
C LEU A 196 -13.08 -6.60 3.30
N LYS A 197 -12.07 -5.96 3.90
CA LYS A 197 -11.32 -6.52 5.05
C LYS A 197 -12.23 -6.92 6.19
N ILE A 198 -13.18 -6.06 6.57
CA ILE A 198 -14.10 -6.32 7.69
C ILE A 198 -15.06 -7.43 7.29
N LEU A 199 -15.62 -7.36 6.08
CA LEU A 199 -16.51 -8.39 5.56
C LEU A 199 -15.82 -9.76 5.57
N PHE A 200 -14.61 -9.85 5.05
CA PHE A 200 -13.82 -11.08 5.02
C PHE A 200 -13.46 -11.56 6.44
N CYS A 201 -13.01 -10.66 7.33
CA CYS A 201 -12.70 -11.02 8.72
C CYS A 201 -13.93 -11.57 9.46
N GLU A 202 -15.08 -10.92 9.34
CA GLU A 202 -16.31 -11.39 10.00
C GLU A 202 -16.83 -12.69 9.36
N PHE A 203 -16.73 -12.85 8.04
CA PHE A 203 -17.06 -14.10 7.36
C PHE A 203 -16.22 -15.26 7.90
N ILE A 204 -14.90 -15.10 7.94
CA ILE A 204 -14.00 -16.15 8.39
C ILE A 204 -14.15 -16.41 9.91
N LYS A 205 -14.51 -15.40 10.72
CA LYS A 205 -14.86 -15.59 12.16
C LYS A 205 -16.10 -16.43 12.39
N ILE A 206 -17.10 -16.38 11.50
CA ILE A 206 -18.30 -17.24 11.59
C ILE A 206 -17.88 -18.72 11.57
N TYR A 207 -16.87 -19.05 10.77
CA TYR A 207 -16.30 -20.39 10.67
C TYR A 207 -15.13 -20.65 11.63
N MET A 208 -15.11 -19.94 12.77
CA MET A 208 -14.25 -20.21 13.94
C MET A 208 -12.72 -20.05 13.73
N PHE A 209 -12.28 -19.18 12.82
CA PHE A 209 -10.87 -18.80 12.80
C PHE A 209 -10.55 -17.80 13.92
N ASP A 210 -9.56 -18.13 14.74
CA ASP A 210 -9.05 -17.25 15.80
C ASP A 210 -8.56 -15.90 15.24
N LYS A 211 -8.79 -14.80 15.98
CA LYS A 211 -8.37 -13.44 15.61
C LYS A 211 -6.86 -13.36 15.29
N LYS A 212 -6.03 -14.21 15.91
CA LYS A 212 -4.59 -14.25 15.67
C LYS A 212 -4.18 -14.53 14.22
N PHE A 213 -5.05 -15.16 13.42
CA PHE A 213 -4.78 -15.43 12.00
C PHE A 213 -4.83 -14.17 11.12
N PHE A 214 -5.46 -13.09 11.59
CA PHE A 214 -5.60 -11.82 10.87
C PHE A 214 -4.59 -10.76 11.32
N ALA A 215 -3.76 -11.04 12.33
CA ALA A 215 -2.73 -10.12 12.75
C ALA A 215 -1.81 -9.84 11.55
N GLN A 216 -1.65 -8.57 11.19
CA GLN A 216 -0.65 -8.17 10.20
C GLN A 216 0.70 -8.11 10.90
N LYS A 217 1.77 -8.60 10.24
CA LYS A 217 3.15 -8.46 10.75
C LYS A 217 3.82 -7.23 10.13
N ILE A 218 3.28 -6.77 9.00
CA ILE A 218 3.74 -5.64 8.21
C ILE A 218 2.52 -4.76 8.02
N SER A 219 2.63 -3.49 8.37
CA SER A 219 1.51 -2.55 8.27
C SER A 219 1.38 -2.03 6.83
N GLU A 220 0.19 -1.50 6.51
CA GLU A 220 -0.02 -0.79 5.25
C GLU A 220 0.90 0.44 5.13
N ASP A 221 1.20 1.08 6.25
CA ASP A 221 2.12 2.23 6.31
C ASP A 221 3.55 1.80 6.00
N GLU A 222 4.00 0.63 6.47
CA GLU A 222 5.31 0.08 6.16
C GLU A 222 5.47 -0.21 4.66
N ILE A 223 4.49 -0.84 4.01
CA ILE A 223 4.51 -1.06 2.55
C ILE A 223 4.47 0.28 1.78
N THR A 224 3.65 1.23 2.26
CA THR A 224 3.59 2.57 1.67
C THR A 224 4.95 3.27 1.79
N ASN A 225 5.64 3.11 2.91
CA ASN A 225 6.98 3.67 3.12
C ASN A 225 8.01 3.01 2.21
N ILE A 226 8.02 1.68 2.08
CA ILE A 226 8.90 0.98 1.13
C ILE A 226 8.69 1.51 -0.29
N LEU A 227 7.44 1.62 -0.75
CA LEU A 227 7.17 2.09 -2.11
C LEU A 227 7.50 3.57 -2.34
N LYS A 228 7.25 4.44 -1.35
CA LYS A 228 7.66 5.84 -1.40
C LYS A 228 9.17 5.98 -1.48
N HIS A 229 9.88 5.22 -0.66
CA HIS A 229 11.33 5.16 -0.66
C HIS A 229 11.86 4.64 -2.00
N SER A 230 11.33 3.51 -2.47
CA SER A 230 11.80 2.87 -3.69
C SER A 230 11.55 3.69 -4.96
N PHE A 231 10.38 4.34 -5.10
CA PHE A 231 9.99 4.97 -6.37
C PHE A 231 9.77 6.49 -6.32
N ASP A 232 9.93 7.13 -5.16
CA ASP A 232 9.71 8.58 -4.95
C ASP A 232 8.32 9.06 -5.41
N ILE A 233 7.32 8.18 -5.27
CA ILE A 233 5.95 8.43 -5.72
C ILE A 233 5.14 8.98 -4.55
N ASN A 234 5.16 10.31 -4.38
CA ASN A 234 4.30 11.03 -3.43
C ASN A 234 2.79 10.81 -3.66
N SER A 235 2.39 10.34 -4.85
CA SER A 235 0.99 10.06 -5.22
C SER A 235 0.47 8.69 -4.76
N MET A 236 1.31 7.81 -4.21
CA MET A 236 0.84 6.55 -3.62
C MET A 236 0.16 6.82 -2.27
N SER A 237 -1.13 7.16 -2.35
CA SER A 237 -2.05 7.19 -1.21
C SER A 237 -2.04 5.85 -0.44
N LYS A 238 -2.45 5.86 0.84
CA LYS A 238 -2.51 4.69 1.74
C LYS A 238 -2.96 3.43 1.00
N ILE A 239 -2.04 2.49 0.81
CA ILE A 239 -2.31 1.25 0.08
C ILE A 239 -3.17 0.36 0.97
N LYS A 240 -4.28 -0.14 0.42
CA LYS A 240 -5.16 -1.08 1.11
C LYS A 240 -5.21 -2.42 0.38
N PHE A 241 -5.07 -3.52 1.12
CA PHE A 241 -5.12 -4.89 0.57
C PHE A 241 -5.72 -5.91 1.55
N ILE A 242 -6.28 -7.02 1.08
CA ILE A 242 -6.52 -8.17 1.95
C ILE A 242 -5.22 -8.92 2.15
N TYR A 243 -4.90 -9.22 3.41
CA TYR A 243 -3.66 -9.87 3.80
C TYR A 243 -3.86 -11.37 4.03
N PHE A 244 -3.10 -12.19 3.32
CA PHE A 244 -3.06 -13.64 3.46
C PHE A 244 -1.68 -14.12 3.93
N ARG A 245 -1.66 -14.83 5.06
CA ARG A 245 -0.49 -15.59 5.52
C ARG A 245 -0.56 -17.05 5.08
N SER A 246 0.59 -17.71 4.99
CA SER A 246 0.68 -19.17 4.76
C SER A 246 -0.31 -19.96 5.62
N ASN A 247 -0.27 -19.76 6.94
CA ASN A 247 -1.14 -20.45 7.90
C ASN A 247 -2.64 -20.14 7.73
N LEU A 248 -2.99 -18.93 7.29
CA LEU A 248 -4.39 -18.58 7.02
C LEU A 248 -4.87 -19.30 5.75
N LEU A 249 -4.06 -19.28 4.68
CA LEU A 249 -4.37 -19.97 3.43
C LEU A 249 -4.50 -21.48 3.63
N ALA A 250 -3.56 -22.11 4.35
CA ALA A 250 -3.61 -23.54 4.66
C ALA A 250 -4.87 -23.92 5.44
N LYS A 251 -5.34 -23.07 6.35
CA LYS A 251 -6.59 -23.31 7.08
C LYS A 251 -7.83 -23.10 6.22
N ILE A 252 -7.87 -22.05 5.41
CA ILE A 252 -8.96 -21.84 4.45
C ILE A 252 -9.04 -23.04 3.51
N ASP A 253 -7.91 -23.52 3.02
CA ASP A 253 -7.82 -24.68 2.14
C ASP A 253 -8.40 -25.95 2.78
N ARG A 254 -7.96 -26.27 4.01
CA ARG A 254 -8.55 -27.39 4.78
C ARG A 254 -10.05 -27.21 4.99
N CYS A 255 -10.53 -26.00 5.30
CA CYS A 255 -11.95 -25.73 5.46
C CYS A 255 -12.72 -25.89 4.15
N LEU A 256 -12.15 -25.49 3.01
CA LEU A 256 -12.77 -25.68 1.69
C LEU A 256 -12.90 -27.17 1.32
N ILE A 257 -11.91 -27.97 1.70
CA ILE A 257 -11.91 -29.42 1.47
C ILE A 257 -12.93 -30.12 2.37
N LEU A 258 -12.96 -29.76 3.66
CA LEU A 258 -13.74 -30.47 4.67
C LEU A 258 -15.17 -29.95 4.87
N ASN A 259 -15.46 -28.71 4.47
CA ASN A 259 -16.75 -28.06 4.71
C ASN A 259 -17.36 -27.53 3.39
N PRO A 260 -18.29 -28.30 2.78
CA PRO A 260 -18.99 -27.88 1.57
C PRO A 260 -19.79 -26.58 1.73
N GLU A 261 -20.39 -26.34 2.91
CA GLU A 261 -21.15 -25.11 3.18
C GLU A 261 -20.26 -23.89 3.20
N PHE A 262 -19.05 -24.01 3.76
CA PHE A 262 -18.04 -22.97 3.73
C PHE A 262 -17.63 -22.64 2.29
N LYS A 263 -17.35 -23.67 1.48
CA LYS A 263 -17.02 -23.51 0.06
C LYS A 263 -18.12 -22.81 -0.72
N TYR A 264 -19.36 -23.25 -0.52
CA TYR A 264 -20.52 -22.67 -1.20
C TYR A 264 -20.73 -21.21 -0.77
N SER A 265 -20.68 -20.91 0.53
CA SER A 265 -20.87 -19.56 1.06
C SER A 265 -19.79 -18.59 0.61
N LEU A 266 -18.52 -19.03 0.64
CA LEU A 266 -17.38 -18.25 0.19
C LEU A 266 -17.52 -17.93 -1.30
N LYS A 267 -17.88 -18.94 -2.11
CA LYS A 267 -18.15 -18.77 -3.54
C LYS A 267 -19.28 -17.74 -3.77
N THR A 268 -20.43 -17.92 -3.13
CA THR A 268 -21.61 -17.08 -3.36
C THR A 268 -21.38 -15.61 -2.97
N ILE A 269 -20.65 -15.35 -1.88
CA ILE A 269 -20.39 -13.98 -1.40
C ILE A 269 -19.23 -13.35 -2.16
N PHE A 270 -18.06 -13.99 -2.21
CA PHE A 270 -16.82 -13.37 -2.70
C PHE A 270 -16.62 -13.47 -4.22
N GLN A 271 -17.47 -14.22 -4.95
CA GLN A 271 -17.60 -14.02 -6.40
C GLN A 271 -18.35 -12.73 -6.75
N LYS A 272 -19.23 -12.25 -5.85
CA LYS A 272 -20.04 -11.02 -6.06
C LYS A 272 -19.38 -9.78 -5.47
N VAL A 273 -18.71 -9.93 -4.32
CA VAL A 273 -17.91 -8.90 -3.65
C VAL A 273 -16.43 -9.26 -3.79
N ARG A 274 -15.82 -8.84 -4.91
CA ARG A 274 -14.51 -9.33 -5.37
C ARG A 274 -13.35 -8.84 -4.52
N ILE A 275 -12.37 -9.73 -4.31
CA ILE A 275 -11.07 -9.38 -3.73
C ILE A 275 -10.13 -8.87 -4.83
N GLN A 276 -9.99 -7.55 -4.93
CA GLN A 276 -9.22 -6.90 -6.00
C GLN A 276 -7.72 -6.72 -5.68
N LYS A 277 -7.37 -6.48 -4.41
CA LYS A 277 -5.98 -6.23 -3.99
C LYS A 277 -5.59 -7.21 -2.90
N ILE A 278 -4.61 -8.05 -3.19
CA ILE A 278 -4.19 -9.14 -2.31
C ILE A 278 -2.71 -8.99 -1.98
N PHE A 279 -2.40 -9.10 -0.69
CA PHE A 279 -1.04 -9.21 -0.20
C PHE A 279 -0.82 -10.61 0.38
N VAL A 280 0.19 -11.30 -0.11
CA VAL A 280 0.55 -12.64 0.35
C VAL A 280 1.94 -12.59 1.00
N LYS A 281 2.01 -13.09 2.24
CA LYS A 281 3.27 -13.34 2.93
C LYS A 281 3.35 -14.81 3.27
N SER A 282 4.39 -15.49 2.80
CA SER A 282 4.62 -16.88 3.15
C SER A 282 5.90 -17.03 3.95
N HIS A 283 5.84 -17.82 5.02
CA HIS A 283 7.02 -18.33 5.71
C HIS A 283 7.28 -19.81 5.37
N ASP A 284 6.29 -20.48 4.76
CA ASP A 284 6.31 -21.91 4.44
C ASP A 284 5.92 -22.13 2.97
N SER A 285 6.20 -23.30 2.42
CA SER A 285 5.75 -23.63 1.06
C SER A 285 4.22 -23.70 0.96
N LEU A 286 3.64 -22.97 0.00
CA LEU A 286 2.19 -22.99 -0.29
C LEU A 286 1.81 -23.96 -1.41
N ASN A 287 2.70 -24.88 -1.78
CA ASN A 287 2.46 -25.85 -2.85
C ASN A 287 1.30 -26.81 -2.56
N HIS A 288 0.91 -26.96 -1.30
CA HIS A 288 -0.21 -27.79 -0.87
C HIS A 288 -1.57 -27.12 -1.06
N VAL A 289 -1.64 -25.81 -1.34
CA VAL A 289 -2.93 -25.10 -1.48
C VAL A 289 -3.62 -25.56 -2.76
N SER A 290 -4.82 -26.11 -2.61
CA SER A 290 -5.58 -26.68 -3.72
C SER A 290 -5.99 -25.65 -4.77
N TYR A 291 -6.21 -26.13 -6.00
CA TYR A 291 -6.72 -25.31 -7.11
C TYR A 291 -8.01 -24.55 -6.73
N ASP A 292 -8.94 -25.18 -6.01
CA ASP A 292 -10.21 -24.56 -5.63
C ASP A 292 -9.99 -23.33 -4.73
N THR A 293 -9.08 -23.45 -3.76
CA THR A 293 -8.71 -22.33 -2.87
C THR A 293 -8.05 -21.21 -3.64
N GLN A 294 -7.11 -21.56 -4.52
CA GLN A 294 -6.44 -20.59 -5.38
C GLN A 294 -7.47 -19.85 -6.28
N TYR A 295 -8.36 -20.58 -6.94
CA TYR A 295 -9.35 -20.02 -7.85
C TYR A 295 -10.32 -19.09 -7.11
N LEU A 296 -10.87 -19.52 -5.97
CA LEU A 296 -11.87 -18.75 -5.24
C LEU A 296 -11.31 -17.43 -4.67
N LEU A 297 -10.06 -17.42 -4.23
CA LEU A 297 -9.46 -16.24 -3.60
C LEU A 297 -8.79 -15.30 -4.60
N PHE A 298 -8.14 -15.83 -5.64
CA PHE A 298 -7.24 -15.04 -6.49
C PHE A 298 -7.78 -14.71 -7.89
N SER A 299 -8.81 -15.40 -8.39
CA SER A 299 -9.30 -15.23 -9.78
C SER A 299 -9.77 -13.83 -10.14
N ASN A 300 -10.22 -13.04 -9.16
CA ASN A 300 -10.71 -11.68 -9.35
C ASN A 300 -9.72 -10.61 -8.88
N ALA A 301 -8.51 -11.01 -8.48
CA ALA A 301 -7.47 -10.06 -8.10
C ALA A 301 -7.02 -9.26 -9.32
N GLN A 302 -6.79 -7.96 -9.10
CA GLN A 302 -6.20 -7.03 -10.05
C GLN A 302 -4.79 -6.63 -9.63
N VAL A 303 -4.50 -6.65 -8.32
CA VAL A 303 -3.18 -6.31 -7.79
C VAL A 303 -2.72 -7.38 -6.81
N LEU A 304 -1.51 -7.89 -7.02
CA LEU A 304 -0.85 -8.84 -6.13
C LEU A 304 0.43 -8.26 -5.56
N TYR A 305 0.60 -8.43 -4.25
CA TYR A 305 1.83 -8.10 -3.52
C TYR A 305 2.38 -9.39 -2.90
N PHE A 306 3.63 -9.70 -3.20
CA PHE A 306 4.38 -10.82 -2.66
C PHE A 306 5.53 -10.29 -1.82
N TYR A 307 5.64 -10.74 -0.57
CA TYR A 307 6.67 -10.24 0.35
C TYR A 307 7.48 -11.37 0.97
N SER A 308 8.81 -11.26 0.87
CA SER A 308 9.81 -12.13 1.51
C SER A 308 9.52 -13.61 1.28
N TRP A 309 9.61 -14.02 0.01
CA TRP A 309 9.34 -15.40 -0.42
C TRP A 309 10.62 -16.06 -0.93
N GLN A 310 10.76 -17.36 -0.72
CA GLN A 310 11.96 -18.13 -1.05
C GLN A 310 11.84 -19.06 -2.29
N ASP A 311 10.69 -19.09 -2.97
CA ASP A 311 10.43 -19.91 -4.15
C ASP A 311 9.30 -19.33 -5.01
N MET A 312 9.27 -19.64 -6.30
CA MET A 312 8.24 -19.16 -7.24
C MET A 312 7.06 -20.10 -7.40
N THR A 313 7.08 -21.26 -6.74
CA THR A 313 6.21 -22.38 -7.06
C THR A 313 4.73 -22.07 -6.86
N PHE A 314 4.39 -21.25 -5.86
CA PHE A 314 3.01 -20.82 -5.66
C PHE A 314 2.55 -19.83 -6.74
N PHE A 315 3.35 -18.81 -7.07
CA PHE A 315 3.02 -17.88 -8.14
C PHE A 315 2.90 -18.60 -9.48
N GLU A 316 3.85 -19.48 -9.79
CA GLU A 316 3.79 -20.33 -10.97
C GLU A 316 2.56 -21.22 -10.98
N SER A 317 2.16 -21.79 -9.83
CA SER A 317 0.92 -22.57 -9.72
C SER A 317 -0.29 -21.71 -10.09
N LEU A 318 -0.41 -20.49 -9.55
CA LEU A 318 -1.49 -19.55 -9.90
C LEU A 318 -1.50 -19.21 -11.40
N ALA A 319 -0.32 -18.97 -11.99
CA ALA A 319 -0.17 -18.61 -13.39
C ALA A 319 -0.50 -19.79 -14.33
N ARG A 320 0.05 -20.99 -14.06
CA ARG A 320 -0.21 -22.23 -14.82
C ARG A 320 -1.67 -22.63 -14.78
N ASN A 321 -2.34 -22.38 -13.65
CA ASN A 321 -3.77 -22.65 -13.46
C ASN A 321 -4.68 -21.58 -14.09
N PHE A 322 -4.13 -20.62 -14.84
CA PHE A 322 -4.85 -19.52 -15.48
C PHE A 322 -5.69 -18.68 -14.51
N ILE A 323 -5.30 -18.61 -13.24
CA ILE A 323 -6.05 -17.89 -12.19
C ILE A 323 -5.80 -16.39 -12.29
N LEU A 324 -4.62 -16.00 -12.75
CA LEU A 324 -4.13 -14.62 -12.74
C LEU A 324 -4.53 -13.78 -13.97
N GLN A 325 -5.56 -14.19 -14.73
CA GLN A 325 -5.93 -13.54 -16.00
C GLN A 325 -6.25 -12.04 -15.86
N ASN A 326 -6.81 -11.62 -14.72
CA ASN A 326 -7.26 -10.25 -14.46
C ASN A 326 -6.20 -9.37 -13.77
N ILE A 327 -5.01 -9.90 -13.51
CA ILE A 327 -3.96 -9.17 -12.80
C ILE A 327 -3.43 -8.04 -13.68
N GLU A 328 -3.50 -6.82 -13.17
CA GLU A 328 -2.99 -5.61 -13.82
C GLU A 328 -1.63 -5.18 -13.27
N SER A 329 -1.34 -5.46 -12.00
CA SER A 329 -0.06 -5.10 -11.38
C SER A 329 0.42 -6.13 -10.37
N ILE A 330 1.71 -6.43 -10.39
CA ILE A 330 2.36 -7.36 -9.47
C ILE A 330 3.54 -6.67 -8.80
N TYR A 331 3.66 -6.86 -7.50
CA TYR A 331 4.74 -6.34 -6.68
C TYR A 331 5.45 -7.48 -5.99
N PHE A 332 6.77 -7.54 -6.12
CA PHE A 332 7.64 -8.46 -5.41
C PHE A 332 8.57 -7.65 -4.50
N PHE A 333 8.49 -7.88 -3.20
CA PHE A 333 9.35 -7.27 -2.19
C PHE A 333 10.26 -8.34 -1.60
N TYR A 334 11.58 -8.14 -1.67
CA TYR A 334 12.55 -9.04 -1.07
C TYR A 334 12.35 -10.49 -1.51
N TYR A 335 12.01 -10.70 -2.78
CA TYR A 335 11.63 -12.01 -3.29
C TYR A 335 12.86 -12.73 -3.83
N HIS A 336 13.06 -13.98 -3.40
CA HIS A 336 14.14 -14.84 -3.88
C HIS A 336 13.57 -15.88 -4.86
N PHE A 337 13.86 -15.68 -6.14
CA PHE A 337 13.52 -16.56 -7.24
C PHE A 337 14.55 -17.70 -7.30
N LEU A 338 14.09 -18.95 -7.36
CA LEU A 338 14.99 -20.09 -7.61
C LEU A 338 15.58 -20.02 -9.02
N SER A 339 14.74 -19.64 -9.99
CA SER A 339 15.12 -19.23 -11.33
C SER A 339 14.15 -18.15 -11.80
N PHE A 340 14.64 -17.19 -12.57
CA PHE A 340 13.83 -16.11 -13.13
C PHE A 340 13.62 -16.34 -14.63
N SER A 341 12.36 -16.29 -15.07
CA SER A 341 12.01 -16.35 -16.48
C SER A 341 10.88 -15.38 -16.78
N GLU A 342 11.09 -14.52 -17.77
CA GLU A 342 10.04 -13.62 -18.26
C GLU A 342 8.77 -14.38 -18.71
N SER A 343 8.95 -15.64 -19.13
CA SER A 343 7.85 -16.48 -19.61
C SER A 343 6.73 -16.70 -18.59
N PHE A 344 7.02 -16.54 -17.29
CA PHE A 344 6.02 -16.62 -16.22
C PHE A 344 4.88 -15.62 -16.40
N PHE A 345 5.14 -14.49 -17.07
CA PHE A 345 4.18 -13.42 -17.27
C PHE A 345 3.43 -13.51 -18.61
N ASN A 346 3.85 -14.37 -19.54
CA ASN A 346 3.29 -14.45 -20.89
C ASN A 346 1.78 -14.73 -20.92
N ASN A 347 1.28 -15.48 -19.94
CA ASN A 347 -0.15 -15.87 -19.87
C ASN A 347 -1.02 -14.82 -19.16
N LEU A 348 -0.44 -13.72 -18.68
CA LEU A 348 -1.13 -12.69 -17.91
C LEU A 348 -1.64 -11.56 -18.83
N LYS A 349 -2.77 -11.80 -19.49
CA LYS A 349 -3.32 -10.91 -20.54
C LYS A 349 -3.56 -9.47 -20.08
N SER A 350 -3.98 -9.26 -18.83
CA SER A 350 -4.29 -7.93 -18.28
C SER A 350 -3.09 -7.23 -17.65
N LEU A 351 -1.92 -7.87 -17.59
CA LEU A 351 -0.76 -7.34 -16.87
C LEU A 351 -0.23 -6.08 -17.54
N LYS A 352 -0.13 -5.00 -16.76
CA LYS A 352 0.42 -3.72 -17.19
C LYS A 352 1.74 -3.41 -16.53
N ASN A 353 1.88 -3.72 -15.24
CA ASN A 353 3.02 -3.29 -14.43
C ASN A 353 3.60 -4.43 -13.60
N ILE A 354 4.92 -4.51 -13.54
CA ILE A 354 5.67 -5.39 -12.64
C ILE A 354 6.62 -4.51 -11.82
N TYR A 355 6.60 -4.68 -10.50
CA TYR A 355 7.48 -3.99 -9.58
C TYR A 355 8.36 -5.03 -8.86
N LEU A 356 9.67 -4.86 -8.98
CA LEU A 356 10.68 -5.68 -8.33
C LEU A 356 11.46 -4.79 -7.37
N ILE A 357 11.37 -5.08 -6.09
CA ILE A 357 11.99 -4.31 -5.01
C ILE A 357 12.93 -5.25 -4.25
N ASP A 358 14.22 -4.99 -4.33
CA ASP A 358 15.33 -5.78 -3.78
C ASP A 358 15.06 -7.29 -3.94
N SER A 359 14.73 -7.69 -5.17
CA SER A 359 14.39 -9.07 -5.48
C SER A 359 15.50 -9.73 -6.30
N TYR A 360 15.72 -11.01 -6.05
CA TYR A 360 16.95 -11.71 -6.43
C TYR A 360 16.67 -13.09 -7.06
N SER A 361 17.53 -13.59 -7.94
CA SER A 361 17.39 -14.91 -8.58
C SER A 361 18.67 -15.76 -8.44
N ASN A 362 18.55 -17.04 -8.08
CA ASN A 362 19.72 -17.94 -7.98
C ASN A 362 20.26 -18.42 -9.34
N GLY A 363 19.44 -18.32 -10.40
CA GLY A 363 19.78 -18.79 -11.74
C GLY A 363 19.59 -17.66 -12.74
N ILE A 364 20.65 -16.86 -12.94
CA ILE A 364 20.61 -15.73 -13.87
C ILE A 364 21.26 -16.11 -15.20
N GLU A 365 20.45 -16.12 -16.25
CA GLU A 365 20.92 -16.25 -17.62
C GLU A 365 21.44 -14.89 -18.10
N ASN A 366 22.69 -14.84 -18.61
CA ASN A 366 23.39 -13.65 -19.15
C ASN A 366 24.23 -12.81 -18.15
N LEU A 367 25.03 -13.45 -17.29
CA LEU A 367 26.05 -12.77 -16.48
C LEU A 367 26.94 -11.80 -17.29
N ASP A 368 27.25 -12.12 -18.55
CA ASP A 368 28.07 -11.27 -19.42
C ASP A 368 27.40 -9.96 -19.83
N LYS A 369 26.07 -9.84 -19.78
CA LYS A 369 25.35 -8.57 -20.00
C LYS A 369 25.15 -7.78 -18.70
N ILE A 370 25.01 -8.49 -17.59
CA ILE A 370 24.82 -7.91 -16.26
C ILE A 370 26.11 -7.27 -15.78
N TYR A 371 27.25 -7.90 -16.05
CA TYR A 371 28.55 -7.39 -15.64
C TYR A 371 28.82 -5.95 -16.14
N PRO A 372 28.72 -5.62 -17.45
CA PRO A 372 28.89 -4.24 -17.92
C PRO A 372 27.90 -3.26 -17.29
N TYR A 373 26.67 -3.69 -17.03
CA TYR A 373 25.67 -2.84 -16.39
C TYR A 373 26.05 -2.49 -14.95
N ILE A 374 26.36 -3.50 -14.14
CA ILE A 374 26.80 -3.31 -12.75
C ILE A 374 28.11 -2.51 -12.72
N GLN A 375 29.06 -2.84 -13.60
CA GLN A 375 30.32 -2.12 -13.73
C GLN A 375 30.08 -0.64 -14.05
N ASN A 376 29.17 -0.31 -14.97
CA ASN A 376 28.82 1.07 -15.31
C ASN A 376 28.18 1.83 -14.14
N MET A 377 27.49 1.14 -13.23
CA MET A 377 26.92 1.76 -12.02
C MET A 377 27.98 2.06 -10.96
N ILE A 378 28.94 1.14 -10.78
CA ILE A 378 29.97 1.25 -9.73
C ILE A 378 31.15 2.11 -10.17
N SER A 379 31.51 2.07 -11.45
CA SER A 379 32.71 2.75 -11.97
C SER A 379 32.76 4.24 -11.65
N PRO A 380 31.67 5.04 -11.80
CA PRO A 380 31.69 6.45 -11.43
C PRO A 380 32.07 6.67 -9.96
N LEU A 381 31.53 5.86 -9.06
CA LEU A 381 31.83 5.93 -7.63
C LEU A 381 33.28 5.53 -7.34
N TYR A 382 33.74 4.44 -7.96
CA TYR A 382 35.10 3.95 -7.79
C TYR A 382 36.14 4.94 -8.34
N PHE A 383 35.86 5.60 -9.46
CA PHE A 383 36.74 6.58 -10.07
C PHE A 383 36.84 7.88 -9.27
N GLU A 384 35.78 8.31 -8.59
CA GLU A 384 35.86 9.44 -7.66
C GLU A 384 36.85 9.15 -6.52
N ILE A 385 36.81 7.93 -5.97
CA ILE A 385 37.70 7.51 -4.88
C ILE A 385 39.14 7.31 -5.38
N LYS A 386 39.32 6.77 -6.60
CA LYS A 386 40.63 6.65 -7.26
C LYS A 386 41.12 7.96 -7.89
N SER A 387 40.42 9.08 -7.70
CA SER A 387 40.78 10.35 -8.34
C SER A 387 42.18 10.82 -7.90
N LYS A 388 42.85 11.61 -8.75
CA LYS A 388 44.17 12.19 -8.42
C LYS A 388 44.17 12.98 -7.11
N LYS A 389 43.03 13.57 -6.73
CA LYS A 389 42.87 14.33 -5.48
C LYS A 389 42.77 13.44 -4.25
N ASN A 390 42.34 12.19 -4.42
CA ASN A 390 42.17 11.24 -3.34
C ASN A 390 43.35 10.29 -3.18
N ILE A 391 44.07 9.95 -4.26
CA ILE A 391 45.10 8.91 -4.22
C ILE A 391 46.18 9.18 -3.15
N ASP A 392 46.55 10.45 -2.96
CA ASP A 392 47.54 10.87 -1.95
C ASP A 392 47.00 10.88 -0.51
N ASN A 393 45.67 10.82 -0.36
CA ASN A 393 45.02 10.79 0.95
C ASN A 393 44.92 9.38 1.54
N PHE A 394 45.16 8.33 0.74
CA PHE A 394 45.01 6.94 1.16
C PHE A 394 46.38 6.25 1.28
N VAL A 395 46.66 5.68 2.45
CA VAL A 395 47.98 5.16 2.81
C VAL A 395 47.85 3.80 3.49
N THR A 396 48.75 2.87 3.17
CA THR A 396 48.78 1.53 3.78
C THR A 396 49.30 1.60 5.22
N MET A 397 48.55 1.04 6.18
CA MET A 397 48.78 1.17 7.64
C MET A 397 50.15 0.70 8.14
N ASN A 398 50.82 -0.20 7.42
CA ASN A 398 52.07 -0.83 7.87
C ASN A 398 53.32 -0.26 7.19
N THR A 399 53.20 0.26 5.97
CA THR A 399 54.34 0.72 5.17
C THR A 399 54.39 2.25 5.06
N ASN A 400 53.29 2.94 5.40
CA ASN A 400 53.10 4.37 5.14
C ASN A 400 53.26 4.78 3.67
N GLU A 401 53.24 3.81 2.75
CA GLU A 401 53.27 4.04 1.31
C GLU A 401 51.86 4.36 0.79
N PRO A 402 51.75 5.13 -0.31
CA PRO A 402 50.47 5.37 -0.97
C PRO A 402 49.74 4.06 -1.27
N TYR A 403 48.44 4.04 -1.00
CA TYR A 403 47.61 2.86 -1.26
C TYR A 403 47.46 2.64 -2.77
N ILE A 404 47.72 1.40 -3.21
CA ILE A 404 47.57 1.00 -4.60
C ILE A 404 46.14 0.49 -4.79
N PHE A 405 45.32 1.29 -5.46
CA PHE A 405 43.94 0.90 -5.80
C PHE A 405 43.91 -0.26 -6.79
N GLU A 406 43.33 -1.36 -6.35
CA GLU A 406 43.01 -2.53 -7.18
C GLU A 406 42.12 -2.12 -8.36
N ASN A 407 42.12 -2.90 -9.43
CA ASN A 407 41.11 -2.72 -10.48
C ASN A 407 39.82 -3.39 -10.02
N ILE A 408 38.70 -2.90 -10.55
CA ILE A 408 37.40 -3.52 -10.32
C ILE A 408 37.44 -4.93 -10.92
N ASP A 409 37.51 -5.94 -10.05
CA ASP A 409 37.56 -7.34 -10.47
C ASP A 409 36.18 -7.83 -10.91
N LYS A 410 36.12 -8.53 -12.05
CA LYS A 410 34.89 -9.09 -12.59
C LYS A 410 34.30 -10.13 -11.65
N ASN A 411 35.13 -10.97 -11.03
CA ASN A 411 34.64 -12.02 -10.17
C ASN A 411 34.08 -11.44 -8.86
N SER A 412 34.79 -10.51 -8.20
CA SER A 412 34.27 -9.81 -7.02
C SER A 412 32.91 -9.13 -7.28
N LEU A 413 32.81 -8.40 -8.40
CA LEU A 413 31.57 -7.74 -8.80
C LEU A 413 30.41 -8.72 -9.00
N LEU A 414 30.67 -9.82 -9.68
CA LEU A 414 29.66 -10.83 -9.95
C LEU A 414 29.27 -11.56 -8.67
N THR A 415 30.20 -11.99 -7.83
CA THR A 415 29.88 -12.68 -6.57
C THR A 415 29.01 -11.83 -5.64
N SER A 416 29.30 -10.53 -5.54
CA SER A 416 28.54 -9.62 -4.65
C SER A 416 27.12 -9.32 -5.17
N ASN A 417 26.84 -9.62 -6.43
CA ASN A 417 25.56 -9.29 -7.10
C ASN A 417 25.05 -10.42 -7.98
N GLU A 418 25.45 -11.67 -7.72
CA GLU A 418 25.23 -12.79 -8.63
C GLU A 418 23.75 -13.10 -8.84
N SER A 419 22.95 -12.69 -7.85
CA SER A 419 21.52 -12.88 -7.82
C SER A 419 20.72 -11.64 -8.21
N LEU A 420 21.34 -10.59 -8.75
CA LEU A 420 20.65 -9.34 -9.08
C LEU A 420 19.78 -9.49 -10.35
N ILE A 421 18.45 -9.36 -10.20
CA ILE A 421 17.54 -9.29 -11.35
C ILE A 421 17.68 -7.91 -12.02
N THR A 422 17.96 -7.91 -13.32
CA THR A 422 18.18 -6.67 -14.10
C THR A 422 17.11 -6.44 -15.18
N PRO A 423 16.98 -5.20 -15.70
CA PRO A 423 16.06 -4.91 -16.80
C PRO A 423 16.29 -5.75 -18.07
N PHE A 424 17.49 -6.28 -18.29
CA PHE A 424 17.82 -7.07 -19.49
C PHE A 424 17.17 -8.45 -19.53
N GLU A 425 16.66 -8.93 -18.38
CA GLU A 425 15.97 -10.21 -18.28
C GLU A 425 14.54 -10.12 -18.86
N PHE A 426 14.04 -8.91 -19.08
CA PHE A 426 12.75 -8.65 -19.73
C PHE A 426 12.97 -8.23 -21.18
N LYS A 427 12.63 -9.13 -22.11
CA LYS A 427 12.78 -8.97 -23.55
C LYS A 427 11.53 -8.39 -24.21
N THR A 428 10.36 -8.53 -23.58
CA THR A 428 9.09 -8.07 -24.13
C THR A 428 8.77 -6.63 -23.73
N LYS A 429 8.05 -5.92 -24.58
CA LYS A 429 7.50 -4.57 -24.28
C LYS A 429 6.03 -4.63 -23.84
N GLN A 430 5.53 -5.82 -23.48
CA GLN A 430 4.09 -6.01 -23.22
C GLN A 430 3.64 -5.27 -21.95
N TYR A 431 4.53 -5.13 -20.97
CA TYR A 431 4.27 -4.51 -19.69
C TYR A 431 5.45 -3.61 -19.29
N GLN A 432 5.18 -2.70 -18.36
CA GLN A 432 6.20 -1.82 -17.77
C GLN A 432 6.79 -2.51 -16.55
N THR A 433 8.12 -2.61 -16.51
CA THR A 433 8.84 -3.18 -15.38
C THR A 433 9.59 -2.08 -14.64
N TYR A 434 9.39 -2.05 -13.33
CA TYR A 434 10.01 -1.12 -12.41
C TYR A 434 10.95 -1.87 -11.48
N PHE A 435 12.18 -1.38 -11.36
CA PHE A 435 13.21 -1.99 -10.53
C PHE A 435 13.61 -1.02 -9.44
N PHE A 436 13.76 -1.53 -8.24
CA PHE A 436 14.52 -0.91 -7.19
C PHE A 436 15.42 -1.99 -6.62
N SER A 437 16.72 -1.87 -6.84
CA SER A 437 17.66 -2.90 -6.40
C SER A 437 18.88 -2.29 -5.74
N THR A 438 19.30 -2.92 -4.65
CA THR A 438 20.55 -2.61 -3.98
C THR A 438 21.71 -3.34 -4.65
N ILE A 439 22.69 -2.57 -5.11
CA ILE A 439 23.94 -3.07 -5.69
C ILE A 439 25.04 -2.95 -4.62
N GLN A 440 25.91 -3.95 -4.57
CA GLN A 440 27.04 -4.01 -3.66
C GLN A 440 28.36 -4.13 -4.42
N PHE A 441 29.41 -3.58 -3.84
CA PHE A 441 30.77 -3.75 -4.33
C PHE A 441 31.69 -3.91 -3.14
N ASP A 442 32.50 -4.97 -3.16
CA ASP A 442 33.49 -5.23 -2.14
C ASP A 442 34.89 -5.25 -2.75
N SER A 443 35.77 -4.42 -2.18
CA SER A 443 37.22 -4.51 -2.35
C SER A 443 37.88 -4.74 -0.99
N SER A 444 39.19 -4.95 -0.98
CA SER A 444 39.97 -5.16 0.24
C SER A 444 39.77 -4.03 1.27
N VAL A 445 39.74 -2.77 0.82
CA VAL A 445 39.64 -1.58 1.67
C VAL A 445 38.26 -0.90 1.60
N PHE A 446 37.63 -0.86 0.44
CA PHE A 446 36.38 -0.12 0.23
C PHE A 446 35.22 -1.07 -0.05
N ARG A 447 34.07 -0.79 0.57
CA ARG A 447 32.80 -1.39 0.18
C ARG A 447 31.78 -0.31 -0.12
N PHE A 448 30.98 -0.55 -1.14
CA PHE A 448 29.87 0.33 -1.50
C PHE A 448 28.58 -0.46 -1.49
N SER A 449 27.53 0.17 -1.00
CA SER A 449 26.17 -0.28 -1.20
C SER A 449 25.32 0.91 -1.60
N PHE A 450 24.54 0.78 -2.66
CA PHE A 450 23.66 1.85 -3.13
C PHE A 450 22.46 1.27 -3.85
N SER A 451 21.38 2.02 -3.87
CA SER A 451 20.15 1.64 -4.55
C SER A 451 20.07 2.25 -5.94
N VAL A 452 19.57 1.46 -6.89
CA VAL A 452 19.33 1.87 -8.27
C VAL A 452 17.85 1.74 -8.58
N LEU A 453 17.30 2.81 -9.16
CA LEU A 453 15.94 2.84 -9.67
C LEU A 453 15.95 2.58 -11.18
N ASN A 454 15.22 1.56 -11.64
CA ASN A 454 15.09 1.18 -13.04
C ASN A 454 16.46 1.05 -13.74
N SER A 455 16.53 1.40 -15.02
CA SER A 455 17.78 1.55 -15.77
C SER A 455 18.49 2.89 -15.54
N SER A 456 18.13 3.68 -14.51
CA SER A 456 18.79 4.96 -14.27
C SER A 456 20.22 4.75 -13.79
N HIS A 457 21.17 5.52 -14.34
CA HIS A 457 22.58 5.47 -13.94
C HIS A 457 22.89 6.27 -12.67
N ILE A 458 21.87 6.65 -11.91
CA ILE A 458 22.00 7.52 -10.75
C ILE A 458 21.89 6.65 -9.49
N ALA A 459 23.03 6.39 -8.87
CA ALA A 459 23.09 5.75 -7.56
C ALA A 459 22.41 6.64 -6.51
N LYS A 460 21.46 6.06 -5.77
CA LYS A 460 20.80 6.67 -4.62
C LYS A 460 21.26 5.98 -3.33
N GLU A 461 21.14 6.67 -2.21
CA GLU A 461 21.38 6.10 -0.87
C GLU A 461 22.74 5.40 -0.73
N ILE A 462 23.78 6.10 -1.17
CA ILE A 462 25.13 5.58 -1.22
C ILE A 462 25.65 5.42 0.21
N SER A 463 25.99 4.20 0.56
CA SER A 463 26.68 3.79 1.77
C SER A 463 28.12 3.42 1.42
N ILE A 464 29.07 4.05 2.11
CA ILE A 464 30.51 3.82 1.92
C ILE A 464 31.06 3.18 3.19
N ILE A 465 31.71 2.03 3.06
CA ILE A 465 32.45 1.39 4.14
C ILE A 465 33.93 1.43 3.79
N ILE A 466 34.76 1.85 4.73
CA ILE A 466 36.22 1.92 4.57
C ILE A 466 36.87 1.15 5.71
N GLN A 467 37.86 0.31 5.42
CA GLN A 467 38.51 -0.52 6.43
C GLN A 467 40.01 -0.69 6.21
N ASN A 468 40.75 -0.96 7.29
CA ASN A 468 42.16 -1.37 7.27
C ASN A 468 43.12 -0.39 6.55
N ILE A 469 42.86 0.92 6.60
CA ILE A 469 43.64 1.91 5.86
C ILE A 469 43.91 3.17 6.70
N TYR A 470 44.95 3.93 6.34
CA TYR A 470 45.18 5.27 6.85
C TYR A 470 44.63 6.34 5.88
N ILE A 471 43.72 7.19 6.36
CA ILE A 471 43.00 8.19 5.55
C ILE A 471 43.29 9.62 6.05
N LYS A 472 43.91 10.43 5.18
CA LYS A 472 44.25 11.84 5.43
C LYS A 472 43.16 12.83 4.99
N GLY A 473 42.25 12.43 4.12
CA GLY A 473 41.23 13.30 3.53
C GLY A 473 40.36 12.53 2.54
N PHE A 474 39.21 13.10 2.18
CA PHE A 474 38.26 12.42 1.30
C PHE A 474 37.44 13.39 0.47
N ILE A 475 37.61 13.37 -0.85
CA ILE A 475 37.02 14.35 -1.75
C ILE A 475 36.14 13.65 -2.76
N ILE A 476 34.88 14.07 -2.90
CA ILE A 476 33.97 13.62 -3.96
C ILE A 476 33.43 14.85 -4.68
N GLU A 477 33.66 14.96 -5.98
CA GLU A 477 33.31 16.12 -6.80
C GLU A 477 32.05 15.89 -7.62
N ASN A 478 31.77 14.64 -7.99
CA ASN A 478 30.57 14.30 -8.74
C ASN A 478 29.32 14.66 -7.92
N ALA A 479 28.62 15.72 -8.32
CA ALA A 479 27.44 16.23 -7.64
C ALA A 479 26.32 15.18 -7.47
N GLY A 480 26.21 14.24 -8.41
CA GLY A 480 25.26 13.14 -8.35
C GLY A 480 25.60 12.14 -7.24
N ILE A 481 26.88 11.82 -7.04
CA ILE A 481 27.33 10.95 -5.95
C ILE A 481 27.29 11.72 -4.62
N TYR A 482 27.91 12.89 -4.59
CA TYR A 482 28.05 13.76 -3.42
C TYR A 482 26.71 14.02 -2.71
N LYS A 483 25.62 14.28 -3.45
CA LYS A 483 24.28 14.51 -2.88
C LYS A 483 23.59 13.23 -2.41
N ASN A 484 24.04 12.06 -2.86
CA ASN A 484 23.39 10.77 -2.59
C ASN A 484 24.10 9.93 -1.53
N ILE A 485 25.25 10.35 -1.03
CA ILE A 485 25.87 9.73 0.16
C ILE A 485 24.94 9.93 1.37
N ARG A 486 24.61 8.83 2.04
CA ARG A 486 23.73 8.78 3.23
C ARG A 486 24.44 8.20 4.45
N LYS A 487 25.42 7.33 4.23
CA LYS A 487 26.08 6.60 5.32
C LYS A 487 27.56 6.41 5.05
N ILE A 488 28.37 6.62 6.09
CA ILE A 488 29.81 6.32 6.07
C ILE A 488 30.15 5.47 7.29
N CYS A 489 30.71 4.30 7.05
CA CYS A 489 31.26 3.42 8.07
C CYS A 489 32.78 3.33 7.91
N ILE A 490 33.51 3.42 9.01
CA ILE A 490 34.96 3.25 9.03
C ILE A 490 35.36 2.27 10.13
N TRP A 491 36.11 1.24 9.77
CA TRP A 491 36.55 0.18 10.68
C TRP A 491 38.06 0.00 10.66
N ASP A 492 38.66 -0.32 11.81
CA ASP A 492 40.06 -0.76 11.93
C ASP A 492 41.04 0.14 11.15
N SER A 493 40.80 1.46 11.15
CA SER A 493 41.47 2.43 10.28
C SER A 493 42.12 3.55 11.08
N THR A 494 43.14 4.19 10.51
CA THR A 494 43.67 5.44 11.05
C THR A 494 43.08 6.59 10.24
N LEU A 495 42.61 7.63 10.92
CA LEU A 495 41.90 8.75 10.32
C LEU A 495 42.53 10.05 10.78
N THR A 496 42.45 11.09 9.96
CA THR A 496 42.81 12.44 10.38
C THR A 496 41.58 13.29 10.65
N ASN A 497 41.75 14.34 11.44
CA ASN A 497 40.73 15.37 11.62
C ASN A 497 40.27 16.02 10.29
N LYS A 498 41.13 16.09 9.27
CA LYS A 498 40.76 16.55 7.93
C LYS A 498 39.72 15.63 7.27
N PHE A 499 39.93 14.31 7.34
CA PHE A 499 38.94 13.35 6.85
C PHE A 499 37.57 13.54 7.52
N LEU A 500 37.54 13.74 8.84
CA LEU A 500 36.30 14.00 9.58
C LEU A 500 35.61 15.29 9.12
N ALA A 501 36.37 16.34 8.82
CA ALA A 501 35.81 17.57 8.28
C ALA A 501 35.26 17.41 6.87
N ASP A 502 35.95 16.64 6.02
CA ASP A 502 35.55 16.39 4.65
C ASP A 502 34.20 15.65 4.58
N ILE A 503 33.98 14.64 5.44
CA ILE A 503 32.73 13.87 5.43
C ILE A 503 31.51 14.69 5.91
N LEU A 504 31.71 15.68 6.78
CA LEU A 504 30.64 16.59 7.21
C LEU A 504 30.18 17.56 6.11
N ILE A 505 30.84 17.59 4.96
CA ILE A 505 30.43 18.43 3.84
C ILE A 505 29.30 17.76 3.03
N PHE A 506 29.10 16.44 3.14
CA PHE A 506 28.06 15.73 2.39
C PHE A 506 26.66 16.13 2.86
N PRO A 507 25.82 16.78 2.04
CA PRO A 507 24.65 17.54 2.52
C PRO A 507 23.54 16.66 3.11
N ASN A 508 23.51 15.38 2.75
CA ASN A 508 22.46 14.46 3.12
C ASN A 508 23.01 13.27 3.93
N LEU A 509 24.20 13.39 4.52
CA LEU A 509 24.77 12.33 5.34
C LEU A 509 23.95 12.15 6.63
N GLU A 510 23.44 10.96 6.88
CA GLU A 510 22.55 10.69 8.01
C GLU A 510 23.22 9.83 9.09
N ASP A 511 24.23 9.02 8.72
CA ASP A 511 24.84 8.04 9.60
C ASP A 511 26.37 8.02 9.43
N ILE A 512 27.09 8.24 10.54
CA ILE A 512 28.53 8.03 10.65
C ILE A 512 28.80 6.97 11.70
N ASN A 513 29.49 5.91 11.31
CA ASN A 513 29.98 4.88 12.22
C ASN A 513 31.51 4.78 12.14
N ILE A 514 32.18 4.97 13.27
CA ILE A 514 33.63 4.82 13.41
C ILE A 514 33.88 3.80 14.52
N SER A 515 34.48 2.65 14.16
CA SER A 515 34.73 1.56 15.10
C SER A 515 36.17 1.09 15.02
N SER A 516 36.79 0.82 16.17
CA SER A 516 38.17 0.30 16.28
C SER A 516 39.21 1.15 15.54
N CYS A 517 39.00 2.46 15.45
CA CYS A 517 39.85 3.36 14.67
C CYS A 517 40.85 4.13 15.55
N LYS A 518 41.82 4.76 14.90
CA LYS A 518 42.71 5.76 15.50
C LYS A 518 42.51 7.11 14.83
N VAL A 519 41.98 8.10 15.55
CA VAL A 519 41.84 9.47 15.06
C VAL A 519 43.08 10.27 15.45
N LEU A 520 43.73 10.86 14.45
CA LEU A 520 44.91 11.71 14.57
C LEU A 520 44.56 13.17 14.31
N SER A 521 44.92 14.03 15.26
CA SER A 521 44.86 15.48 15.13
C SER A 521 46.07 15.97 14.35
N GLY A 522 45.84 16.39 13.11
CA GLY A 522 46.86 16.94 12.24
C GLY A 522 46.89 18.46 12.27
N GLN A 523 45.87 19.08 11.68
CA GLN A 523 45.78 20.54 11.49
C GLN A 523 44.63 21.15 12.29
N LYS A 524 44.72 22.42 12.70
CA LYS A 524 43.59 23.10 13.33
C LYS A 524 42.47 23.31 12.29
N ILE A 525 41.37 22.57 12.40
CA ILE A 525 40.25 22.60 11.45
C ILE A 525 38.97 23.06 12.16
N LEU A 526 38.14 23.81 11.43
CA LEU A 526 36.79 24.17 11.87
C LEU A 526 35.79 23.23 11.21
N TYR A 527 35.06 22.47 12.03
CA TYR A 527 34.00 21.59 11.57
C TYR A 527 32.74 22.39 11.21
N LYS A 528 32.08 22.01 10.12
CA LYS A 528 30.79 22.58 9.73
C LYS A 528 29.67 21.85 10.44
N ARG A 529 28.67 22.62 10.91
CA ARG A 529 27.43 22.05 11.45
C ARG A 529 26.68 21.28 10.36
N HIS A 530 26.17 20.11 10.71
CA HIS A 530 25.50 19.19 9.79
C HIS A 530 24.07 18.88 10.26
N GLU A 531 23.07 19.45 9.60
CA GLU A 531 21.67 19.44 10.07
C GLU A 531 20.94 18.09 9.87
N ASN A 532 21.35 17.29 8.89
CA ASN A 532 20.65 16.05 8.53
C ASN A 532 21.18 14.79 9.23
N MET A 533 22.14 14.95 10.16
CA MET A 533 22.74 13.80 10.86
C MET A 533 21.71 13.19 11.81
N LYS A 534 21.57 11.86 11.79
CA LYS A 534 20.66 11.11 12.66
C LYS A 534 21.42 10.21 13.63
N ILE A 535 22.53 9.65 13.20
CA ILE A 535 23.30 8.66 13.96
C ILE A 535 24.79 9.00 13.89
N LEU A 536 25.41 9.14 15.06
CA LEU A 536 26.85 9.05 15.21
C LEU A 536 27.16 7.89 16.16
N PHE A 537 27.98 6.96 15.70
CA PHE A 537 28.46 5.84 16.48
C PHE A 537 29.98 5.85 16.54
N LEU A 538 30.54 5.95 17.74
CA LEU A 538 31.98 5.87 18.01
C LEU A 538 32.22 4.70 18.98
N CYS A 539 32.94 3.67 18.56
CA CYS A 539 33.24 2.49 19.39
C CYS A 539 34.72 2.14 19.32
N ASP A 540 35.31 1.76 20.46
CA ASP A 540 36.70 1.28 20.57
C ASP A 540 37.73 2.14 19.81
N THR A 541 37.48 3.45 19.73
CA THR A 541 38.26 4.37 18.90
C THR A 541 39.24 5.14 19.78
N PHE A 542 40.53 5.07 19.43
CA PHE A 542 41.57 5.88 20.07
C PHE A 542 41.57 7.28 19.46
N ILE A 543 41.62 8.30 20.30
CA ILE A 543 41.61 9.71 19.89
C ILE A 543 42.79 10.39 20.58
N ASP A 544 43.70 10.96 19.80
CA ASP A 544 44.89 11.62 20.34
C ASP A 544 44.59 13.01 20.95
N ASN A 545 43.56 13.72 20.47
CA ASN A 545 43.07 14.98 21.03
C ASN A 545 41.57 14.94 21.34
N SER A 546 41.24 14.82 22.62
CA SER A 546 39.85 14.73 23.09
C SER A 546 39.04 16.02 22.91
N LYS A 547 39.66 17.20 22.80
CA LYS A 547 38.90 18.44 22.55
C LYS A 547 38.37 18.51 21.12
N GLU A 548 39.19 18.10 20.17
CA GLU A 548 38.84 18.20 18.75
C GLU A 548 37.72 17.24 18.37
N ILE A 549 37.68 16.04 18.94
CA ILE A 549 36.54 15.15 18.72
C ILE A 549 35.25 15.72 19.32
N ILE A 550 35.31 16.40 20.46
CA ILE A 550 34.13 17.05 21.05
C ILE A 550 33.60 18.13 20.10
N ASP A 551 34.48 18.92 19.49
CA ASP A 551 34.10 19.92 18.49
C ASP A 551 33.45 19.28 17.25
N PHE A 552 33.93 18.12 16.81
CA PHE A 552 33.32 17.33 15.74
C PHE A 552 31.92 16.83 16.13
N VAL A 553 31.76 16.24 17.32
CA VAL A 553 30.45 15.75 17.82
C VAL A 553 29.45 16.89 17.94
N ASN A 554 29.89 18.06 18.43
CA ASN A 554 29.04 19.25 18.59
C ASN A 554 28.54 19.85 17.27
N CYS A 555 29.05 19.39 16.12
CA CYS A 555 28.55 19.81 14.81
C CYS A 555 27.26 19.08 14.40
N MET A 556 26.82 18.10 15.17
CA MET A 556 25.62 17.31 14.90
C MET A 556 24.46 17.81 15.79
N PRO A 557 23.20 17.76 15.32
CA PRO A 557 22.00 18.02 16.12
C PRO A 557 21.84 16.96 17.22
#